data_AF-F3FLZ5-F1
#
_entry.id   AF-F3FLZ5-F1
#
_cell.length_a   1.000
_cell.length_b   1.000
_cell.length_c   1.000
_cell.angle_alpha   90.00
_cell.angle_beta   90.00
_cell.angle_gamma   90.00
#
_symmetry.space_group_name_H-M   'P 1'
#
loop_
_entity.id
_entity.type
_entity.pdbx_description
1 polymer ?
#
loop_
_entity_poly.entity_id
_entity_poly.type
_entity_poly.pdbx_seq_one_letter_code
_entity_poly.pdbx_strand_id
1 'polypeptide(L)'
;MDAELIVDAQNATGESPVWSVRDQALYWVDIPKGELHRWDFKQNSTRSWKAPQMLACIAADSRGGWVAGMENGIFHLQPCEDGSLISTLLASVEHAQAGMRFNDGRCDRQGRFWAGTMFMDMAAGARGGALYRYSASQTTLDAQLKDFIVPNGLAFSPDGKTMYLSDSHPSVQQIWAFDYDTDSGTPRNRRLFVDMNQHLGRPDGAAIDTDGCYWICGNDAGLVHRFTPAGKLDHSLVVPVKKPAMCAFGGPNLDTLFVTSIRPGGDIGDQPLAGSGV
;
A
#
# COMPACT_ATOMS: atom_id res chain seq x y z
N MET A 1 24.01 3.07 -2.28
CA MET A 1 23.30 2.66 -1.06
C MET A 1 22.68 1.33 -1.44
N ASP A 2 23.03 0.29 -0.72
CA ASP A 2 22.68 -1.08 -1.11
C ASP A 2 21.51 -1.52 -0.24
N ALA A 3 20.46 -2.04 -0.88
CA ALA A 3 19.33 -2.62 -0.16
C ALA A 3 19.71 -4.01 0.37
N GLU A 4 19.38 -4.28 1.62
CA GLU A 4 19.62 -5.56 2.29
C GLU A 4 18.30 -6.27 2.61
N LEU A 5 18.37 -7.59 2.78
CA LEU A 5 17.22 -8.38 3.19
C LEU A 5 17.13 -8.43 4.71
N ILE A 6 16.01 -7.99 5.28
CA ILE A 6 15.79 -8.09 6.73
C ILE A 6 14.95 -9.33 7.08
N VAL A 7 13.91 -9.66 6.29
CA VAL A 7 13.06 -10.84 6.53
C VAL A 7 12.76 -11.59 5.23
N ASP A 8 13.08 -12.87 5.20
CA ASP A 8 12.62 -13.80 4.17
C ASP A 8 11.21 -14.35 4.50
N ALA A 9 10.19 -13.52 4.26
CA ALA A 9 8.80 -13.86 4.59
C ALA A 9 8.13 -14.79 3.56
N GLN A 10 8.70 -14.94 2.37
CA GLN A 10 8.13 -15.68 1.24
C GLN A 10 6.65 -15.32 0.98
N ASN A 11 6.34 -14.02 1.05
CA ASN A 11 4.99 -13.53 0.82
C ASN A 11 4.59 -13.71 -0.64
N ALA A 12 3.33 -14.10 -0.87
CA ALA A 12 2.81 -14.15 -2.22
C ALA A 12 2.71 -12.71 -2.76
N THR A 13 2.18 -11.80 -1.95
CA THR A 13 2.15 -10.36 -2.24
C THR A 13 2.33 -9.60 -0.93
N GLY A 14 3.58 -9.30 -0.59
CA GLY A 14 3.92 -8.49 0.58
C GLY A 14 3.55 -7.04 0.33
N GLU A 15 2.70 -6.47 1.17
CA GLU A 15 2.09 -5.16 0.94
C GLU A 15 1.84 -4.37 2.23
N SER A 16 1.48 -3.10 2.08
CA SER A 16 1.11 -2.19 3.17
C SER A 16 2.07 -2.20 4.38
N PRO A 17 3.40 -2.06 4.20
CA PRO A 17 4.34 -1.85 5.28
C PRO A 17 3.99 -0.59 6.10
N VAL A 18 3.91 -0.75 7.42
CA VAL A 18 3.67 0.33 8.39
C VAL A 18 4.65 0.18 9.54
N TRP A 19 5.45 1.22 9.76
CA TRP A 19 6.32 1.31 10.93
C TRP A 19 5.54 1.79 12.15
N SER A 20 5.50 0.97 13.20
CA SER A 20 4.95 1.34 14.50
C SER A 20 6.05 1.93 15.38
N VAL A 21 6.05 3.27 15.55
CA VAL A 21 6.98 3.95 16.47
C VAL A 21 6.78 3.47 17.91
N ARG A 22 5.54 3.18 18.31
CA ARG A 22 5.22 2.66 19.65
C ARG A 22 5.88 1.31 19.89
N ASP A 23 5.75 0.40 18.93
CA ASP A 23 6.21 -0.98 19.09
C ASP A 23 7.66 -1.18 18.63
N GLN A 24 8.26 -0.18 17.98
CA GLN A 24 9.54 -0.27 17.27
C GLN A 24 9.58 -1.52 16.37
N ALA A 25 8.57 -1.62 15.51
CA ALA A 25 8.35 -2.79 14.69
C ALA A 25 7.75 -2.40 13.33
N LEU A 26 8.11 -3.15 12.29
CA LEU A 26 7.44 -3.08 11.00
C LEU A 26 6.28 -4.08 10.98
N TYR A 27 5.12 -3.65 10.50
CA TYR A 27 3.99 -4.51 10.20
C TYR A 27 3.72 -4.46 8.69
N TRP A 28 3.26 -5.55 8.11
CA TRP A 28 2.89 -5.62 6.69
C TRP A 28 1.91 -6.78 6.47
N VAL A 29 1.36 -6.91 5.27
CA VAL A 29 0.39 -7.95 4.96
C VAL A 29 0.88 -8.87 3.84
N ASP A 30 0.40 -10.12 3.83
CA ASP A 30 0.43 -10.99 2.65
C ASP A 30 -0.99 -11.10 2.09
N ILE A 31 -1.29 -10.35 1.02
CA ILE A 31 -2.68 -10.15 0.58
C ILE A 31 -3.41 -11.47 0.30
N PRO A 32 -2.90 -12.36 -0.58
CA PRO A 32 -3.62 -13.57 -0.95
C PRO A 32 -3.72 -14.56 0.21
N LYS A 33 -2.76 -14.52 1.14
CA LYS A 33 -2.81 -15.36 2.34
C LYS A 33 -3.68 -14.76 3.44
N GLY A 34 -4.04 -13.48 3.41
CA GLY A 34 -4.80 -12.86 4.49
C GLY A 34 -4.02 -12.86 5.81
N GLU A 35 -2.71 -12.61 5.75
CA GLU A 35 -1.83 -12.63 6.93
C GLU A 35 -1.35 -11.23 7.27
N LEU A 36 -1.39 -10.87 8.55
CA LEU A 36 -0.69 -9.73 9.11
C LEU A 36 0.64 -10.23 9.65
N HIS A 37 1.74 -9.60 9.28
CA HIS A 37 3.07 -9.89 9.79
C HIS A 37 3.59 -8.74 10.65
N ARG A 38 4.51 -9.07 11.55
CA ARG A 38 5.27 -8.14 12.38
C ARG A 38 6.73 -8.58 12.40
N TRP A 39 7.65 -7.64 12.27
CA TRP A 39 9.06 -7.79 12.57
C TRP A 39 9.44 -6.81 13.67
N ASP A 40 9.93 -7.34 14.79
CA ASP A 40 10.41 -6.56 15.92
C ASP A 40 11.87 -6.13 15.68
N PHE A 41 12.11 -4.82 15.58
CA PHE A 41 13.43 -4.28 15.27
C PHE A 41 14.46 -4.58 16.36
N LYS A 42 14.05 -4.60 17.63
CA LYS A 42 14.97 -4.79 18.77
C LYS A 42 15.29 -6.26 19.00
N GLN A 43 14.29 -7.12 18.87
CA GLN A 43 14.41 -8.55 19.13
C GLN A 43 14.84 -9.35 17.89
N ASN A 44 14.78 -8.73 16.70
CA ASN A 44 14.98 -9.38 15.42
C ASN A 44 14.15 -10.67 15.28
N SER A 45 12.86 -10.56 15.58
CA SER A 45 11.93 -11.70 15.59
C SER A 45 10.69 -11.37 14.78
N THR A 46 10.10 -12.40 14.17
CA THR A 46 8.88 -12.27 13.38
C THR A 46 7.70 -12.96 14.03
N ARG A 47 6.50 -12.42 13.76
CA ARG A 47 5.23 -13.03 14.13
C ARG A 47 4.21 -12.78 13.04
N SER A 48 3.24 -13.67 12.89
CA SER A 48 2.12 -13.46 11.98
C SER A 48 0.79 -13.84 12.62
N TRP A 49 -0.29 -13.30 12.05
CA TRP A 49 -1.65 -13.60 12.42
C TRP A 49 -2.52 -13.78 11.18
N LYS A 50 -3.52 -14.65 11.27
CA LYS A 50 -4.41 -15.02 10.16
C LYS A 50 -5.75 -14.31 10.25
N ALA A 51 -6.14 -13.67 9.14
CA ALA A 51 -7.46 -13.10 8.95
C ALA A 51 -8.39 -14.10 8.21
N PRO A 52 -9.72 -13.93 8.29
CA PRO A 52 -10.67 -14.85 7.65
C PRO A 52 -10.79 -14.69 6.13
N GLN A 53 -10.24 -13.62 5.56
CA GLN A 53 -10.28 -13.29 4.14
C GLN A 53 -9.01 -12.53 3.72
N MET A 54 -8.83 -12.24 2.42
CA MET A 54 -7.68 -11.46 1.96
C MET A 54 -7.59 -10.12 2.70
N LEU A 55 -6.38 -9.79 3.14
CA LEU A 55 -6.05 -8.61 3.94
C LEU A 55 -5.14 -7.72 3.10
N ALA A 56 -5.67 -6.59 2.62
CA ALA A 56 -5.03 -5.84 1.54
C ALA A 56 -4.16 -4.68 2.04
N CYS A 57 -4.64 -3.93 3.02
CA CYS A 57 -3.93 -2.79 3.59
C CYS A 57 -4.34 -2.56 5.04
N ILE A 58 -3.45 -1.91 5.79
CA ILE A 58 -3.61 -1.63 7.22
C ILE A 58 -3.17 -0.20 7.57
N ALA A 59 -3.75 0.35 8.62
CA ALA A 59 -3.22 1.50 9.34
C ALA A 59 -3.43 1.32 10.84
N ALA A 60 -2.54 1.90 11.65
CA ALA A 60 -2.66 1.83 13.10
C ALA A 60 -3.94 2.55 13.56
N ASP A 61 -4.71 1.90 14.42
CA ASP A 61 -5.93 2.49 14.98
C ASP A 61 -5.66 3.11 16.35
N SER A 62 -6.16 4.32 16.57
CA SER A 62 -6.11 5.02 17.86
C SER A 62 -6.73 4.25 19.03
N ARG A 63 -7.67 3.33 18.74
CA ARG A 63 -8.30 2.44 19.72
C ARG A 63 -7.42 1.24 20.10
N GLY A 64 -6.23 1.13 19.50
CA GLY A 64 -5.41 -0.08 19.51
C GLY A 64 -5.77 -0.99 18.32
N GLY A 65 -4.87 -1.92 17.98
CA GLY A 65 -5.03 -2.77 16.79
C GLY A 65 -4.86 -2.00 15.47
N TRP A 66 -5.60 -2.43 14.45
CA TRP A 66 -5.47 -1.94 13.08
C TRP A 66 -6.82 -1.65 12.46
N VAL A 67 -6.92 -0.59 11.67
CA VAL A 67 -7.95 -0.47 10.64
C VAL A 67 -7.43 -1.11 9.36
N ALA A 68 -8.27 -1.86 8.66
CA ALA A 68 -7.83 -2.65 7.52
C ALA A 68 -8.84 -2.69 6.37
N GLY A 69 -8.35 -2.65 5.14
CA GLY A 69 -9.12 -2.98 3.95
C GLY A 69 -9.02 -4.48 3.65
N MET A 70 -10.16 -5.14 3.55
CA MET A 70 -10.28 -6.58 3.26
C MET A 70 -11.27 -6.81 2.12
N GLU A 71 -11.52 -8.05 1.69
CA GLU A 71 -12.35 -8.32 0.50
C GLU A 71 -13.69 -7.55 0.43
N ASN A 72 -14.45 -7.50 1.52
CA ASN A 72 -15.83 -6.97 1.52
C ASN A 72 -16.04 -5.70 2.37
N GLY A 73 -14.98 -5.05 2.85
CA GLY A 73 -15.13 -3.83 3.64
C GLY A 73 -13.89 -3.40 4.42
N ILE A 74 -14.11 -2.41 5.29
CA ILE A 74 -13.14 -1.93 6.27
C ILE A 74 -13.41 -2.58 7.62
N PHE A 75 -12.36 -3.08 8.26
CA PHE A 75 -12.41 -3.81 9.52
C PHE A 75 -11.51 -3.17 10.58
N HIS A 76 -11.88 -3.37 11.83
CA HIS A 76 -10.97 -3.26 12.97
C HIS A 76 -10.39 -4.65 13.26
N LEU A 77 -9.07 -4.74 13.34
CA LEU A 77 -8.35 -5.98 13.58
C LEU A 77 -7.63 -5.92 14.92
N GLN A 78 -7.82 -6.96 15.73
CA GLN A 78 -7.11 -7.17 16.98
C GLN A 78 -6.32 -8.48 16.91
N PRO A 79 -4.96 -8.41 16.94
CA PRO A 79 -4.13 -9.61 17.00
C PRO A 79 -4.30 -10.37 18.32
N CYS A 80 -4.44 -11.69 18.23
CA CYS A 80 -4.60 -12.61 19.37
C CYS A 80 -3.32 -13.40 19.66
N GLU A 81 -3.23 -14.00 20.85
CA GLU A 81 -2.06 -14.80 21.21
C GLU A 81 -1.96 -16.11 20.41
N ASP A 82 -3.10 -16.69 20.05
CA ASP A 82 -3.23 -17.94 19.29
C ASP A 82 -2.91 -17.82 17.79
N GLY A 83 -2.54 -16.62 17.32
CA GLY A 83 -2.23 -16.35 15.92
C GLY A 83 -3.46 -16.00 15.06
N SER A 84 -4.64 -15.84 15.64
CA SER A 84 -5.82 -15.34 14.93
C SER A 84 -5.91 -13.81 14.93
N LEU A 85 -6.72 -13.25 14.01
CA LEU A 85 -7.17 -11.86 14.02
C LEU A 85 -8.67 -11.79 14.32
N ILE A 86 -9.03 -11.23 15.48
CA ILE A 86 -10.41 -10.79 15.70
C ILE A 86 -10.68 -9.68 14.70
N SER A 87 -11.66 -9.90 13.82
CA SER A 87 -11.96 -9.03 12.68
C SER A 87 -13.38 -8.48 12.81
N THR A 88 -13.50 -7.21 13.20
CA THR A 88 -14.79 -6.53 13.41
C THR A 88 -15.10 -5.63 12.22
N LEU A 89 -16.18 -5.91 11.49
CA LEU A 89 -16.59 -5.06 10.36
C LEU A 89 -16.95 -3.66 10.86
N LEU A 90 -16.33 -2.64 10.27
CA LEU A 90 -16.61 -1.24 10.53
C LEU A 90 -17.53 -0.64 9.46
N ALA A 91 -17.22 -0.89 8.20
CA ALA A 91 -18.03 -0.44 7.08
C ALA A 91 -17.97 -1.45 5.92
N SER A 92 -19.12 -1.80 5.35
CA SER A 92 -19.17 -2.65 4.16
C SER A 92 -18.93 -1.84 2.88
N VAL A 93 -18.53 -2.53 1.81
CA VAL A 93 -18.49 -1.98 0.46
C VAL A 93 -19.39 -2.81 -0.46
N GLU A 94 -20.14 -2.12 -1.32
CA GLU A 94 -20.77 -2.76 -2.47
C GLU A 94 -19.82 -2.60 -3.67
N HIS A 95 -19.31 -3.72 -4.16
CA HIS A 95 -18.41 -3.74 -5.32
C HIS A 95 -19.18 -3.53 -6.62
N ALA A 96 -18.51 -2.94 -7.61
CA ALA A 96 -19.07 -2.78 -8.94
C ALA A 96 -19.35 -4.13 -9.63
N GLN A 97 -18.62 -5.19 -9.27
CA GLN A 97 -18.81 -6.54 -9.75
C GLN A 97 -18.22 -7.59 -8.79
N ALA A 98 -18.61 -8.86 -8.98
CA ALA A 98 -18.01 -9.98 -8.25
C ALA A 98 -16.51 -10.13 -8.57
N GLY A 99 -15.74 -10.71 -7.66
CA GLY A 99 -14.29 -10.90 -7.83
C GLY A 99 -13.47 -9.64 -7.62
N MET A 100 -14.03 -8.63 -6.94
CA MET A 100 -13.30 -7.45 -6.48
C MET A 100 -12.82 -7.59 -5.04
N ARG A 101 -11.74 -6.88 -4.71
CA ARG A 101 -11.19 -6.76 -3.35
C ARG A 101 -10.59 -5.38 -3.14
N PHE A 102 -10.36 -5.01 -1.89
CA PHE A 102 -9.44 -3.92 -1.57
C PHE A 102 -8.00 -4.26 -1.98
N ASN A 103 -7.18 -3.23 -2.19
CA ASN A 103 -5.78 -3.28 -2.56
C ASN A 103 -4.97 -2.35 -1.63
N ASP A 104 -4.23 -1.38 -2.18
CA ASP A 104 -3.48 -0.40 -1.39
C ASP A 104 -4.40 0.57 -0.61
N GLY A 105 -3.90 1.08 0.51
CA GLY A 105 -4.60 2.01 1.38
C GLY A 105 -3.74 2.56 2.50
N ARG A 106 -4.06 3.77 2.95
CA ARG A 106 -3.41 4.45 4.07
C ARG A 106 -4.30 5.53 4.67
N CYS A 107 -3.91 6.07 5.81
CA CYS A 107 -4.54 7.26 6.35
C CYS A 107 -4.04 8.55 5.69
N ASP A 108 -4.93 9.52 5.53
CA ASP A 108 -4.53 10.91 5.34
C ASP A 108 -4.05 11.55 6.64
N ARG A 109 -3.65 12.83 6.58
CA ARG A 109 -3.16 13.57 7.75
C ARG A 109 -4.21 13.82 8.83
N GLN A 110 -5.50 13.72 8.50
CA GLN A 110 -6.61 13.89 9.44
C GLN A 110 -7.03 12.55 10.08
N GLY A 111 -6.41 11.43 9.68
CA GLY A 111 -6.70 10.11 10.20
C GLY A 111 -7.88 9.41 9.51
N ARG A 112 -8.33 9.90 8.34
CA ARG A 112 -9.34 9.19 7.55
C ARG A 112 -8.64 8.08 6.77
N PHE A 113 -9.16 6.86 6.84
CA PHE A 113 -8.57 5.71 6.17
C PHE A 113 -9.05 5.67 4.72
N TRP A 114 -8.11 5.71 3.78
CA TRP A 114 -8.37 5.65 2.36
C TRP A 114 -7.88 4.33 1.80
N ALA A 115 -8.68 3.67 0.98
CA ALA A 115 -8.28 2.40 0.39
C ALA A 115 -8.92 2.20 -0.99
N GLY A 116 -8.14 1.66 -1.91
CA GLY A 116 -8.53 1.38 -3.29
C GLY A 116 -9.05 -0.03 -3.46
N THR A 117 -9.96 -0.24 -4.41
CA THR A 117 -10.40 -1.57 -4.84
C THR A 117 -9.94 -1.86 -6.26
N MET A 118 -9.84 -3.15 -6.58
CA MET A 118 -9.52 -3.64 -7.92
C MET A 118 -10.30 -4.91 -8.24
N PHE A 119 -10.42 -5.22 -9.53
CA PHE A 119 -10.90 -6.52 -9.99
C PHE A 119 -9.72 -7.50 -10.06
N MET A 120 -9.90 -8.71 -9.51
CA MET A 120 -8.79 -9.68 -9.40
C MET A 120 -8.33 -10.23 -10.75
N ASP A 121 -9.20 -10.32 -11.75
CA ASP A 121 -8.79 -10.66 -13.11
C ASP A 121 -8.18 -9.44 -13.80
N MET A 122 -6.87 -9.29 -13.58
CA MET A 122 -6.04 -8.25 -14.16
C MET A 122 -6.05 -8.26 -15.69
N ALA A 123 -6.20 -9.43 -16.33
CA ALA A 123 -6.14 -9.54 -17.78
C ALA A 123 -7.39 -8.92 -18.45
N ALA A 124 -8.52 -8.87 -17.74
CA ALA A 124 -9.74 -8.22 -18.22
C ALA A 124 -9.60 -6.69 -18.36
N GLY A 125 -8.64 -6.06 -17.66
CA GLY A 125 -8.46 -4.60 -17.71
C GLY A 125 -9.71 -3.81 -17.30
N ALA A 126 -10.55 -4.39 -16.43
CA ALA A 126 -11.84 -3.83 -16.07
C ALA A 126 -11.68 -2.54 -15.25
N ARG A 127 -12.34 -1.46 -15.69
CA ARG A 127 -12.36 -0.16 -15.00
C ARG A 127 -13.33 -0.12 -13.81
N GLY A 128 -13.31 -1.17 -12.99
CA GLY A 128 -14.15 -1.29 -11.80
C GLY A 128 -13.51 -0.72 -10.53
N GLY A 129 -12.22 -0.42 -10.57
CA GLY A 129 -11.47 0.07 -9.41
C GLY A 129 -11.92 1.46 -8.97
N ALA A 130 -12.02 1.63 -7.66
CA ALA A 130 -12.46 2.87 -7.03
C ALA A 130 -11.66 3.13 -5.75
N LEU A 131 -11.60 4.40 -5.34
CA LEU A 131 -10.99 4.81 -4.08
C LEU A 131 -12.10 5.18 -3.09
N TYR A 132 -12.05 4.59 -1.90
CA TYR A 132 -13.00 4.80 -0.82
C TYR A 132 -12.32 5.51 0.34
N ARG A 133 -13.13 6.22 1.12
CA ARG A 133 -12.71 6.88 2.35
C ARG A 133 -13.60 6.44 3.49
N TYR A 134 -12.98 5.95 4.54
CA TYR A 134 -13.60 5.64 5.80
C TYR A 134 -13.27 6.72 6.84
N SER A 135 -14.32 7.33 7.37
CA SER A 135 -14.30 8.14 8.57
C SER A 135 -15.21 7.50 9.62
N ALA A 136 -14.85 7.65 10.91
CA ALA A 136 -15.67 7.16 12.02
C ALA A 136 -17.13 7.62 11.84
N SER A 137 -18.08 6.70 12.08
CA SER A 137 -19.55 6.78 11.88
C SER A 137 -20.13 6.19 10.58
N GLN A 138 -19.31 5.92 9.56
CA GLN A 138 -19.83 5.26 8.34
C GLN A 138 -20.01 3.75 8.55
N THR A 139 -21.16 3.21 8.12
CA THR A 139 -21.43 1.76 8.10
C THR A 139 -21.38 1.17 6.70
N THR A 140 -21.47 2.02 5.67
CA THR A 140 -21.33 1.68 4.25
C THR A 140 -20.40 2.70 3.58
N LEU A 141 -19.58 2.24 2.63
CA LEU A 141 -18.63 3.09 1.93
C LEU A 141 -19.17 3.58 0.59
N ASP A 142 -18.99 4.87 0.34
CA ASP A 142 -19.21 5.49 -0.96
C ASP A 142 -17.88 5.73 -1.68
N ALA A 143 -17.82 5.35 -2.96
CA ALA A 143 -16.65 5.61 -3.80
C ALA A 143 -16.45 7.11 -4.00
N GLN A 144 -15.26 7.60 -3.64
CA GLN A 144 -14.87 9.01 -3.75
C GLN A 144 -14.22 9.32 -5.10
N LEU A 145 -13.48 8.37 -5.65
CA LEU A 145 -12.94 8.40 -7.01
C LEU A 145 -13.23 7.07 -7.70
N LYS A 146 -13.51 7.10 -9.01
CA LYS A 146 -13.92 5.95 -9.82
C LYS A 146 -13.09 5.88 -11.11
N ASP A 147 -13.38 4.85 -11.91
CA ASP A 147 -12.82 4.63 -13.26
C ASP A 147 -11.31 4.31 -13.27
N PHE A 148 -10.82 3.67 -12.20
CA PHE A 148 -9.48 3.07 -12.15
C PHE A 148 -9.55 1.60 -12.55
N ILE A 149 -8.42 1.04 -12.96
CA ILE A 149 -8.24 -0.41 -13.08
C ILE A 149 -7.60 -0.94 -11.79
N VAL A 150 -6.42 -0.43 -11.43
CA VAL A 150 -5.74 -0.80 -10.17
C VAL A 150 -5.19 0.44 -9.45
N PRO A 151 -6.00 1.11 -8.61
CA PRO A 151 -5.53 2.23 -7.81
C PRO A 151 -4.49 1.76 -6.78
N ASN A 152 -3.33 2.41 -6.80
CA ASN A 152 -2.16 2.15 -5.94
C ASN A 152 -1.40 3.45 -5.65
N GLY A 153 -0.32 3.36 -4.87
CA GLY A 153 0.61 4.47 -4.69
C GLY A 153 -0.05 5.67 -4.02
N LEU A 154 -1.01 5.42 -3.14
CA LEU A 154 -1.70 6.51 -2.47
C LEU A 154 -0.70 7.24 -1.55
N ALA A 155 -0.56 8.55 -1.70
CA ALA A 155 0.25 9.34 -0.77
C ALA A 155 -0.30 10.75 -0.59
N PHE A 156 0.15 11.43 0.46
CA PHE A 156 -0.23 12.80 0.75
C PHE A 156 1.02 13.63 1.01
N SER A 157 1.10 14.80 0.37
CA SER A 157 2.15 15.80 0.62
C SER A 157 2.29 16.16 2.10
N PRO A 158 3.45 16.66 2.56
CA PRO A 158 3.70 16.94 3.97
C PRO A 158 2.71 17.92 4.60
N ASP A 159 2.23 18.91 3.84
CA ASP A 159 1.20 19.87 4.28
C ASP A 159 -0.23 19.31 4.18
N GLY A 160 -0.41 18.14 3.58
CA GLY A 160 -1.68 17.45 3.39
C GLY A 160 -2.53 17.99 2.23
N LYS A 161 -2.08 19.00 1.49
CA LYS A 161 -2.91 19.71 0.50
C LYS A 161 -2.85 19.12 -0.90
N THR A 162 -1.97 18.17 -1.12
CA THR A 162 -1.89 17.36 -2.34
C THR A 162 -2.03 15.88 -2.01
N MET A 163 -2.95 15.22 -2.70
CA MET A 163 -3.08 13.76 -2.73
C MET A 163 -2.48 13.25 -4.04
N TYR A 164 -1.74 12.15 -3.97
CA TYR A 164 -1.19 11.42 -5.10
C TYR A 164 -1.84 10.05 -5.19
N LEU A 165 -2.12 9.59 -6.40
CA LEU A 165 -2.67 8.26 -6.65
C LEU A 165 -2.20 7.79 -8.01
N SER A 166 -1.82 6.53 -8.12
CA SER A 166 -1.44 5.88 -9.38
C SER A 166 -2.46 4.85 -9.84
N ASP A 167 -2.42 4.51 -11.12
CA ASP A 167 -3.04 3.29 -11.65
C ASP A 167 -1.93 2.39 -12.19
N SER A 168 -1.73 1.26 -11.51
CA SER A 168 -0.63 0.34 -11.76
C SER A 168 -0.85 -0.58 -12.96
N HIS A 169 -2.05 -0.57 -13.55
CA HIS A 169 -2.36 -1.45 -14.68
C HIS A 169 -1.44 -1.16 -15.89
N PRO A 170 -0.90 -2.19 -16.59
CA PRO A 170 0.04 -2.00 -17.69
C PRO A 170 -0.45 -1.07 -18.82
N SER A 171 -1.76 -0.97 -19.04
CA SER A 171 -2.33 -0.08 -20.05
C SER A 171 -2.51 1.38 -19.59
N VAL A 172 -2.24 1.70 -18.32
CA VAL A 172 -2.44 3.04 -17.75
C VAL A 172 -1.09 3.63 -17.32
N GLN A 173 -0.47 3.09 -16.27
CA GLN A 173 0.86 3.49 -15.77
C GLN A 173 0.99 5.02 -15.59
N GLN A 174 0.00 5.64 -14.96
CA GLN A 174 0.00 7.08 -14.69
C GLN A 174 -0.04 7.32 -13.18
N ILE A 175 0.60 8.39 -12.74
CA ILE A 175 0.48 8.94 -11.39
C ILE A 175 -0.19 10.30 -11.50
N TRP A 176 -1.27 10.51 -10.77
CA TRP A 176 -1.99 11.79 -10.71
C TRP A 176 -1.79 12.47 -9.37
N ALA A 177 -1.82 13.80 -9.42
CA ALA A 177 -1.96 14.65 -8.24
C ALA A 177 -3.36 15.27 -8.21
N PHE A 178 -3.86 15.53 -7.01
CA PHE A 178 -5.13 16.17 -6.74
C PHE A 178 -4.90 17.24 -5.69
N ASP A 179 -5.57 18.38 -5.85
CA ASP A 179 -5.71 19.32 -4.75
C ASP A 179 -6.59 18.65 -3.69
N TYR A 180 -6.14 18.61 -2.46
CA TYR A 180 -6.79 17.88 -1.37
C TYR A 180 -7.27 18.85 -0.30
N ASP A 181 -8.58 18.95 -0.17
CA ASP A 181 -9.22 19.71 0.90
C ASP A 181 -9.09 18.91 2.21
N THR A 182 -8.27 19.38 3.13
CA THR A 182 -8.00 18.70 4.41
C THR A 182 -9.23 18.68 5.32
N ASP A 183 -10.08 19.69 5.25
CA ASP A 183 -11.25 19.82 6.13
C ASP A 183 -12.31 18.81 5.70
N SER A 184 -12.69 18.83 4.42
CA SER A 184 -13.72 17.94 3.91
C SER A 184 -13.22 16.55 3.51
N GLY A 185 -11.91 16.40 3.26
CA GLY A 185 -11.30 15.16 2.78
C GLY A 185 -11.67 14.85 1.34
N THR A 186 -11.65 15.87 0.49
CA THR A 186 -12.15 15.77 -0.89
C THR A 186 -11.02 16.07 -1.88
N PRO A 187 -10.61 15.10 -2.71
CA PRO A 187 -9.68 15.36 -3.81
C PRO A 187 -10.39 16.10 -4.96
N ARG A 188 -9.71 17.07 -5.56
CA ARG A 188 -10.19 17.90 -6.68
C ARG A 188 -9.06 18.14 -7.68
N ASN A 189 -9.39 18.70 -8.85
CA ASN A 189 -8.41 19.18 -9.83
C ASN A 189 -7.34 18.12 -10.20
N ARG A 190 -7.80 16.91 -10.56
CA ARG A 190 -6.92 15.82 -11.03
C ARG A 190 -6.04 16.32 -12.16
N ARG A 191 -4.73 16.16 -12.00
CA ARG A 191 -3.72 16.49 -13.01
C ARG A 191 -2.71 15.36 -13.12
N LEU A 192 -2.17 15.16 -14.31
CA LEU A 192 -1.03 14.26 -14.48
C LEU A 192 0.15 14.79 -13.66
N PHE A 193 0.73 13.92 -12.85
CA PHE A 193 1.94 14.21 -12.08
C PHE A 193 3.16 13.59 -12.76
N VAL A 194 3.09 12.28 -13.04
CA VAL A 194 4.15 11.52 -13.71
C VAL A 194 3.52 10.49 -14.66
N ASP A 195 4.06 10.41 -15.87
CA ASP A 195 3.78 9.33 -16.82
C ASP A 195 4.85 8.24 -16.67
N MET A 196 4.51 7.11 -16.06
CA MET A 196 5.46 6.05 -15.76
C MET A 196 5.91 5.27 -17.00
N ASN A 197 5.26 5.45 -18.16
CA ASN A 197 5.77 4.88 -19.42
C ASN A 197 7.13 5.46 -19.83
N GLN A 198 7.53 6.59 -19.24
CA GLN A 198 8.83 7.23 -19.46
C GLN A 198 9.91 6.71 -18.49
N HIS A 199 9.56 5.78 -17.60
CA HIS A 199 10.41 5.21 -16.56
C HIS A 199 10.31 3.69 -16.55
N LEU A 200 11.25 3.02 -15.86
CA LEU A 200 11.28 1.56 -15.83
C LEU A 200 10.37 1.03 -14.72
N GLY A 201 9.48 0.10 -15.08
CA GLY A 201 8.58 -0.56 -14.14
C GLY A 201 7.27 0.18 -13.96
N ARG A 202 6.23 -0.59 -13.59
CA ARG A 202 4.88 -0.05 -13.36
C ARG A 202 4.84 0.63 -11.99
N PRO A 203 4.08 1.72 -11.82
CA PRO A 203 3.86 2.28 -10.50
C PRO A 203 3.15 1.25 -9.63
N ASP A 204 3.55 1.13 -8.37
CA ASP A 204 2.86 0.31 -7.38
C ASP A 204 2.65 1.14 -6.11
N GLY A 205 2.96 0.63 -4.94
CA GLY A 205 2.90 1.36 -3.69
C GLY A 205 3.91 2.52 -3.54
N ALA A 206 3.55 3.54 -2.75
CA ALA A 206 4.31 4.77 -2.58
C ALA A 206 4.35 5.33 -1.15
N ALA A 207 5.36 6.16 -0.88
CA ALA A 207 5.54 6.97 0.31
C ALA A 207 5.95 8.42 -0.04
N ILE A 208 5.88 9.33 0.95
CA ILE A 208 6.32 10.73 0.82
C ILE A 208 7.36 10.99 1.90
N ASP A 209 8.48 11.64 1.53
CA ASP A 209 9.50 12.11 2.48
C ASP A 209 9.21 13.52 3.01
N THR A 210 10.06 14.00 3.93
CA THR A 210 9.93 15.33 4.55
C THR A 210 10.16 16.50 3.59
N ASP A 211 10.87 16.27 2.48
CA ASP A 211 11.07 17.27 1.42
C ASP A 211 9.88 17.32 0.44
N GLY A 212 8.87 16.47 0.66
CA GLY A 212 7.70 16.33 -0.20
C GLY A 212 7.97 15.52 -1.48
N CYS A 213 9.09 14.80 -1.55
CA CYS A 213 9.35 13.93 -2.68
C CYS A 213 8.58 12.61 -2.55
N TYR A 214 8.04 12.17 -3.68
CA TYR A 214 7.19 11.00 -3.82
C TYR A 214 8.04 9.79 -4.22
N TRP A 215 8.11 8.81 -3.32
CA TRP A 215 8.83 7.55 -3.49
C TRP A 215 7.86 6.48 -3.95
N ILE A 216 8.11 5.81 -5.07
CA ILE A 216 7.23 4.78 -5.61
C ILE A 216 8.00 3.56 -6.09
N CYS A 217 7.48 2.38 -5.77
CA CYS A 217 7.99 1.11 -6.27
C CYS A 217 7.75 1.00 -7.78
N GLY A 218 8.83 0.80 -8.55
CA GLY A 218 8.82 0.42 -9.95
C GLY A 218 8.72 -1.10 -10.08
N ASN A 219 7.50 -1.62 -10.00
CA ASN A 219 7.22 -3.04 -10.10
C ASN A 219 7.67 -3.58 -11.47
N ASP A 220 8.19 -4.81 -11.50
CA ASP A 220 8.85 -5.44 -12.65
C ASP A 220 10.24 -4.86 -13.04
N ALA A 221 10.70 -3.77 -12.42
CA ALA A 221 12.02 -3.17 -12.69
C ALA A 221 13.04 -3.34 -11.55
N GLY A 222 12.62 -3.74 -10.35
CA GLY A 222 13.51 -3.77 -9.18
C GLY A 222 14.04 -2.41 -8.77
N LEU A 223 13.20 -1.39 -8.89
CA LEU A 223 13.54 -0.01 -8.56
C LEU A 223 12.56 0.60 -7.56
N VAL A 224 13.03 1.57 -6.79
CA VAL A 224 12.18 2.57 -6.12
C VAL A 224 12.57 3.94 -6.64
N HIS A 225 11.64 4.63 -7.29
CA HIS A 225 11.85 5.96 -7.86
C HIS A 225 11.49 7.05 -6.86
N ARG A 226 12.29 8.12 -6.80
CA ARG A 226 12.00 9.35 -6.07
C ARG A 226 11.69 10.46 -7.06
N PHE A 227 10.49 11.02 -7.00
CA PHE A 227 10.08 12.18 -7.78
C PHE A 227 9.98 13.42 -6.89
N THR A 228 10.54 14.53 -7.34
CA THR A 228 10.36 15.84 -6.68
C THR A 228 8.89 16.26 -6.67
N PRO A 229 8.48 17.25 -5.84
CA PRO A 229 7.12 17.81 -5.88
C PRO A 229 6.68 18.35 -7.24
N ALA A 230 7.62 18.61 -8.16
CA ALA A 230 7.37 19.04 -9.53
C ALA A 230 7.20 17.88 -10.53
N GLY A 231 7.24 16.62 -10.08
CA GLY A 231 7.10 15.43 -10.94
C GLY A 231 8.39 15.06 -11.69
N LYS A 232 9.52 15.72 -11.38
CA LYS A 232 10.81 15.37 -11.97
C LYS A 232 11.44 14.21 -11.21
N LEU A 233 11.89 13.17 -11.93
CA LEU A 233 12.70 12.09 -11.36
C LEU A 233 14.00 12.67 -10.79
N ASP A 234 14.23 12.43 -9.50
CA ASP A 234 15.42 12.85 -8.78
C ASP A 234 16.43 11.70 -8.65
N HIS A 235 15.95 10.53 -8.19
CA HIS A 235 16.79 9.36 -8.00
C HIS A 235 16.01 8.04 -8.18
N SER A 236 16.74 6.95 -8.41
CA SER A 236 16.20 5.59 -8.44
C SER A 236 17.10 4.68 -7.60
N LEU A 237 16.53 4.03 -6.60
CA LEU A 237 17.23 3.01 -5.80
C LEU A 237 17.01 1.64 -6.44
N VAL A 238 18.08 0.85 -6.53
CA VAL A 238 18.00 -0.56 -6.95
C VAL A 238 17.70 -1.42 -5.73
N VAL A 239 16.74 -2.33 -5.86
CA VAL A 239 16.41 -3.33 -4.83
C VAL A 239 16.58 -4.75 -5.38
N PRO A 240 16.97 -5.74 -4.56
CA PRO A 240 17.36 -7.07 -5.04
C PRO A 240 16.15 -7.98 -5.30
N VAL A 241 15.05 -7.42 -5.80
CA VAL A 241 13.80 -8.10 -6.16
C VAL A 241 13.26 -7.48 -7.45
N LYS A 242 12.67 -8.26 -8.37
CA LYS A 242 12.12 -7.66 -9.60
C LYS A 242 10.82 -6.91 -9.37
N LYS A 243 10.02 -7.35 -8.39
CA LYS A 243 8.67 -6.82 -8.11
C LYS A 243 8.61 -6.18 -6.71
N PRO A 244 9.27 -5.04 -6.48
CA PRO A 244 8.93 -4.24 -5.30
C PRO A 244 7.46 -3.84 -5.38
N ALA A 245 6.76 -3.95 -4.25
CA ALA A 245 5.32 -3.78 -4.16
C ALA A 245 4.97 -2.43 -3.51
N MET A 246 5.48 -2.18 -2.30
CA MET A 246 5.21 -0.97 -1.54
C MET A 246 6.42 -0.61 -0.68
N CYS A 247 6.51 0.67 -0.30
CA CYS A 247 7.59 1.17 0.53
C CYS A 247 7.07 2.05 1.67
N ALA A 248 7.81 2.07 2.79
CA ALA A 248 7.49 2.92 3.93
C ALA A 248 8.76 3.33 4.68
N PHE A 249 8.79 4.59 5.13
CA PHE A 249 9.83 5.05 6.04
C PHE A 249 9.59 4.53 7.46
N GLY A 250 10.67 4.12 8.12
CA GLY A 250 10.66 3.57 9.46
C GLY A 250 12.05 3.57 10.11
N GLY A 251 12.21 2.71 11.11
CA GLY A 251 13.39 2.70 11.97
C GLY A 251 13.25 3.71 13.12
N PRO A 252 14.13 3.66 14.13
CA PRO A 252 14.05 4.54 15.30
C PRO A 252 14.01 6.04 14.95
N ASN A 253 14.64 6.43 13.83
CA ASN A 253 14.74 7.81 13.38
C ASN A 253 13.86 8.14 12.15
N LEU A 254 13.07 7.18 11.64
CA LEU A 254 12.29 7.33 10.40
C LEU A 254 13.14 7.64 9.15
N ASP A 255 14.40 7.22 9.14
CA ASP A 255 15.40 7.45 8.07
C ASP A 255 15.70 6.19 7.24
N THR A 256 15.02 5.08 7.52
CA THR A 256 15.16 3.80 6.80
C THR A 256 13.95 3.56 5.92
N LEU A 257 14.15 3.28 4.63
CA LEU A 257 13.08 2.92 3.70
C LEU A 257 12.95 1.40 3.63
N PHE A 258 11.86 0.86 4.18
CA PHE A 258 11.51 -0.56 4.06
C PHE A 258 10.74 -0.80 2.77
N VAL A 259 10.96 -1.95 2.14
CA VAL A 259 10.36 -2.31 0.85
C VAL A 259 9.81 -3.73 0.90
N THR A 260 8.51 -3.89 0.67
CA THR A 260 7.89 -5.21 0.50
C THR A 260 7.92 -5.62 -0.97
N SER A 261 7.79 -6.93 -1.25
CA SER A 261 7.86 -7.45 -2.61
C SER A 261 6.83 -8.53 -2.91
N ILE A 262 6.64 -8.79 -4.20
CA ILE A 262 5.77 -9.84 -4.72
C ILE A 262 6.62 -11.04 -5.14
N ARG A 263 6.19 -12.25 -4.77
CA ARG A 263 6.75 -13.48 -5.34
C ARG A 263 6.02 -13.82 -6.63
N PRO A 264 6.68 -13.82 -7.81
CA PRO A 264 6.07 -14.33 -9.02
C PRO A 264 5.68 -15.80 -8.84
N GLY A 265 4.57 -16.22 -9.46
CA GLY A 265 4.32 -17.65 -9.66
C GLY A 265 5.30 -18.23 -10.69
N GLY A 266 5.73 -19.48 -10.51
CA GLY A 266 6.63 -20.18 -11.45
C GLY A 266 8.04 -20.41 -10.89
N ASP A 267 9.00 -20.61 -11.80
CA ASP A 267 10.42 -20.77 -11.46
C ASP A 267 11.01 -19.43 -10.98
N ILE A 268 11.63 -19.46 -9.81
CA ILE A 268 12.23 -18.31 -9.13
C ILE A 268 13.75 -18.46 -8.98
N GLY A 269 14.38 -19.40 -9.69
CA GLY A 269 15.82 -19.67 -9.58
C GLY A 269 16.70 -18.44 -9.85
N ASP A 270 16.19 -17.45 -10.59
CA ASP A 270 16.87 -16.17 -10.86
C ASP A 270 16.48 -15.02 -9.91
N GLN A 271 15.58 -15.27 -8.94
CA GLN A 271 15.04 -14.31 -7.99
C GLN A 271 14.84 -14.96 -6.60
N PRO A 272 15.92 -15.38 -5.92
CA PRO A 272 15.82 -16.08 -4.65
C PRO A 272 15.17 -15.23 -3.54
N LEU A 273 15.14 -13.90 -3.69
CA LEU A 273 14.56 -12.96 -2.73
C LEU A 273 13.12 -12.52 -3.08
N ALA A 274 12.49 -13.11 -4.09
CA ALA A 274 11.13 -12.71 -4.48
C ALA A 274 10.09 -13.13 -3.42
N GLY A 275 9.24 -12.19 -3.01
CA GLY A 275 8.34 -12.35 -1.85
C GLY A 275 9.05 -12.22 -0.51
N SER A 276 10.37 -12.14 -0.52
CA SER A 276 11.16 -11.68 0.62
C SER A 276 11.07 -10.15 0.63
N GLY A 277 11.01 -9.55 1.81
CA GLY A 277 10.80 -8.12 1.91
C GLY A 277 10.57 -7.73 3.34
N VAL A 278 11.62 -7.16 3.92
CA VAL A 278 11.64 -6.07 4.90
C VAL A 278 12.94 -5.32 4.60
#